data_AF-A0A059ZYA1-F1
#
_entry.id   AF-A0A059ZYA1-F1
#
_cell.length_a   1.000
_cell.length_b   1.000
_cell.length_c   1.000
_cell.angle_alpha   90.00
_cell.angle_beta   90.00
_cell.angle_gamma   90.00
#
_symmetry.space_group_name_H-M   'P 1'
#
loop_
_entity.id
_entity.type
_entity.pdbx_description
1 polymer ?
#
loop_
_entity_poly.entity_id
_entity_poly.type
_entity_poly.pdbx_seq_one_letter_code
_entity_poly.pdbx_strand_id
1 'polypeptide(L)'
;MNRAITALAGPQSRSFMLLSIFAVALTDPTTASAFDCRKASTPTEKAICADPELKRKDNQLSRDYALFRQHFSKSGNYDCLVAEQKKRQFEWLKERDACGADKACIAAAYDKRQNQLDLFTRACFPMDSMRPECKKDAPTAPVTSPVASDASETSNAQDCTKSYKYDVQFTAKYEGGLVLEGHVPGWYIAKPIKGDDEATHAVLVKKIKPQLISGVTVDTGFDLAYQKPGDLKRTLNSYIREHGNPGNVDVDGLVHELSPYMDEHLVGWKAFNTIKGNEPRLTRSEAKLIQLANFEKKYAPAAERNFDRYNTTSLTYKELPSEVQTVLVDFVWNYGPADEIHSISNGARKATITRRNFWSMVYEGKWEELADALEKADKSVFPRTDKQEASYSRRLRGRGKLLRRALNRGWPQKAGVC
;
A
#
# COMPACT_ATOMS: atom_id res chain seq x y z
N MET A 1 -38.40 63.35 65.55
CA MET A 1 -39.83 63.28 65.19
C MET A 1 -40.02 62.03 64.32
N ASN A 2 -40.14 60.85 64.92
CA ASN A 2 -41.38 60.10 65.20
C ASN A 2 -42.36 59.91 64.03
N ARG A 3 -42.40 58.67 63.50
CA ARG A 3 -43.57 57.79 63.21
C ARG A 3 -43.11 56.67 62.23
N ALA A 4 -42.89 55.42 62.61
CA ALA A 4 -43.81 54.35 63.08
C ALA A 4 -44.76 53.81 61.98
N ILE A 5 -44.67 52.48 61.70
CA ILE A 5 -45.71 51.43 61.58
C ILE A 5 -45.07 50.21 60.85
N THR A 6 -44.65 49.13 61.53
CA THR A 6 -45.35 47.88 61.94
C THR A 6 -45.52 46.79 60.86
N ALA A 7 -44.74 45.72 61.04
CA ALA A 7 -44.94 44.27 60.84
C ALA A 7 -45.63 43.69 59.57
N LEU A 8 -45.04 42.60 59.03
CA LEU A 8 -45.48 41.21 59.26
C LEU A 8 -44.45 40.19 58.74
N ALA A 9 -44.22 39.16 59.54
CA ALA A 9 -43.31 38.04 59.26
C ALA A 9 -44.00 36.94 58.43
N GLY A 10 -43.22 36.24 57.60
CA GLY A 10 -43.62 35.02 56.88
C GLY A 10 -42.37 34.29 56.33
N PRO A 11 -42.37 32.95 56.22
CA PRO A 11 -41.22 32.14 56.61
C PRO A 11 -40.18 31.89 55.50
N GLN A 12 -38.93 31.70 55.95
CA GLN A 12 -37.78 31.37 55.13
C GLN A 12 -37.93 29.99 54.47
N SER A 13 -38.06 29.97 53.15
CA SER A 13 -37.83 28.76 52.36
C SER A 13 -36.32 28.60 52.16
N ARG A 14 -35.72 27.65 52.89
CA ARG A 14 -34.37 27.17 52.65
C ARG A 14 -34.34 26.41 51.32
N SER A 15 -34.18 27.11 50.21
CA SER A 15 -33.79 26.48 48.95
C SER A 15 -32.33 26.05 49.05
N PHE A 16 -32.12 24.77 49.35
CA PHE A 16 -30.86 24.10 49.06
C PHE A 16 -30.63 24.16 47.55
N MET A 17 -29.80 25.11 47.12
CA MET A 17 -29.27 25.15 45.77
C MET A 17 -28.28 23.98 45.65
N LEU A 18 -28.79 22.81 45.25
CA LEU A 18 -27.97 21.68 44.82
C LEU A 18 -27.18 22.16 43.59
N LEU A 19 -25.89 22.46 43.81
CA LEU A 19 -24.92 22.73 42.77
C LEU A 19 -24.69 21.41 42.02
N SER A 20 -25.54 21.13 41.05
CA SER A 20 -25.36 20.02 40.12
C SER A 20 -24.08 20.28 39.32
N ILE A 21 -22.99 19.66 39.75
CA ILE A 21 -21.78 19.51 38.95
C ILE A 21 -22.21 18.72 37.71
N PHE A 22 -22.44 19.45 36.61
CA PHE A 22 -22.54 18.84 35.29
C PHE A 22 -21.15 18.27 34.98
N ALA A 23 -20.95 17.00 35.34
CA ALA A 23 -19.88 16.21 34.79
C ALA A 23 -20.12 16.15 33.28
N VAL A 24 -19.43 17.03 32.54
CA VAL A 24 -19.31 16.91 31.09
C VAL A 24 -18.60 15.59 30.87
N ALA A 25 -19.39 14.55 30.61
CA ALA A 25 -18.86 13.32 30.06
C ALA A 25 -18.17 13.71 28.76
N LEU A 26 -16.84 13.65 28.76
CA LEU A 26 -16.03 13.63 27.56
C LEU A 26 -16.49 12.40 26.77
N THR A 27 -17.51 12.57 25.93
CA THR A 27 -17.81 11.60 24.90
C THR A 27 -16.65 11.70 23.93
N ASP A 28 -15.74 10.73 24.00
CA ASP A 28 -14.72 10.54 22.97
C ASP A 28 -15.39 10.66 21.60
N PRO A 29 -14.80 11.40 20.64
CA PRO A 29 -15.30 11.39 19.28
C PRO A 29 -15.38 9.93 18.88
N THR A 30 -16.59 9.47 18.52
CA THR A 30 -16.89 8.07 18.25
C THR A 30 -15.96 7.57 17.14
N THR A 31 -14.79 7.07 17.53
CA THR A 31 -13.97 6.23 16.67
C THR A 31 -14.86 5.04 16.38
N ALA A 32 -15.23 4.85 15.12
CA ALA A 32 -16.07 3.74 14.70
C ALA A 32 -15.41 2.42 15.14
N SER A 33 -15.81 1.93 16.30
CA SER A 33 -15.45 0.61 16.79
C SER A 33 -16.50 -0.38 16.30
N ALA A 34 -16.09 -1.61 15.99
CA ALA A 34 -17.03 -2.63 15.53
C ALA A 34 -18.09 -2.92 16.60
N PHE A 35 -17.77 -2.78 17.89
CA PHE A 35 -18.66 -3.04 19.02
C PHE A 35 -18.28 -2.28 20.30
N ASP A 36 -19.27 -2.05 21.18
CA ASP A 36 -19.08 -1.40 22.48
C ASP A 36 -18.40 -2.35 23.47
N CYS A 37 -17.20 -1.98 23.94
CA CYS A 37 -16.44 -2.80 24.89
C CYS A 37 -17.16 -3.09 26.21
N ARG A 38 -18.10 -2.23 26.61
CA ARG A 38 -18.93 -2.47 27.81
C ARG A 38 -19.92 -3.62 27.61
N LYS A 39 -20.14 -4.02 26.36
CA LYS A 39 -21.02 -5.13 25.95
C LYS A 39 -20.25 -6.36 25.51
N ALA A 40 -18.91 -6.37 25.65
CA ALA A 40 -18.07 -7.50 25.28
C ALA A 40 -18.47 -8.77 26.05
N SER A 41 -18.90 -9.78 25.31
CA SER A 41 -19.52 -10.99 25.84
C SER A 41 -18.66 -12.23 25.58
N THR A 42 -17.93 -12.27 24.47
CA THR A 42 -17.09 -13.41 24.09
C THR A 42 -15.65 -13.27 24.63
N PRO A 43 -14.89 -14.38 24.77
CA PRO A 43 -13.47 -14.31 25.12
C PRO A 43 -12.67 -13.44 24.15
N THR A 44 -12.99 -13.52 22.86
CA THR A 44 -12.39 -12.72 21.80
C THR A 44 -12.66 -11.23 21.96
N GLU A 45 -13.91 -10.85 22.19
CA GLU A 45 -14.29 -9.45 22.40
C GLU A 45 -13.62 -8.86 23.63
N LYS A 46 -13.53 -9.63 24.72
CA LYS A 46 -12.83 -9.22 25.94
C LYS A 46 -11.34 -9.05 25.70
N ALA A 47 -10.70 -9.97 24.96
CA ALA A 47 -9.29 -9.85 24.59
C ALA A 47 -9.02 -8.62 23.71
N ILE A 48 -9.90 -8.33 22.74
CA ILE A 48 -9.83 -7.13 21.90
C ILE A 48 -9.95 -5.86 22.74
N CYS A 49 -10.86 -5.82 23.71
CA CYS A 49 -11.08 -4.65 24.55
C CYS A 49 -10.00 -4.44 25.61
N ALA A 50 -9.36 -5.51 26.08
CA ALA A 50 -8.28 -5.46 27.07
C ALA A 50 -6.90 -5.15 26.44
N ASP A 51 -6.78 -5.21 25.11
CA ASP A 51 -5.53 -5.00 24.40
C ASP A 51 -5.63 -3.79 23.46
N PRO A 52 -4.88 -2.70 23.73
CA PRO A 52 -4.94 -1.48 22.91
C PRO A 52 -4.64 -1.71 21.42
N GLU A 53 -3.72 -2.62 21.08
CA GLU A 53 -3.36 -2.90 19.68
C GLU A 53 -4.47 -3.67 18.96
N LEU A 54 -5.09 -4.66 19.63
CA LEU A 54 -6.25 -5.35 19.07
C LEU A 54 -7.44 -4.41 18.93
N LYS A 55 -7.65 -3.50 19.88
CA LYS A 55 -8.70 -2.48 19.78
C LYS A 55 -8.47 -1.53 18.61
N ARG A 56 -7.21 -1.14 18.36
CA ARG A 56 -6.83 -0.31 17.21
C ARG A 56 -7.11 -1.02 15.90
N LYS A 57 -6.78 -2.32 15.80
CA LYS A 57 -7.10 -3.16 14.62
C LYS A 57 -8.60 -3.28 14.37
N ASP A 58 -9.40 -3.48 15.43
CA ASP A 58 -10.87 -3.49 15.38
C ASP A 58 -11.43 -2.19 14.79
N ASN A 59 -10.98 -1.06 15.32
CA ASN A 59 -11.40 0.26 14.85
C ASN A 59 -10.97 0.50 13.39
N GLN A 60 -9.75 0.11 13.01
CA GLN A 60 -9.23 0.30 11.66
C GLN A 60 -10.02 -0.53 10.63
N LEU A 61 -10.22 -1.83 10.88
CA LEU A 61 -10.97 -2.69 9.96
C LEU A 61 -12.43 -2.21 9.81
N SER A 62 -13.04 -1.75 10.90
CA SER A 62 -14.40 -1.18 10.86
C SER A 62 -14.49 0.04 9.94
N ARG A 63 -13.49 0.93 10.00
CA ARG A 63 -13.41 2.10 9.11
C ARG A 63 -13.19 1.69 7.66
N ASP A 64 -12.24 0.79 7.40
CA ASP A 64 -11.92 0.34 6.03
C ASP A 64 -13.13 -0.30 5.37
N TYR A 65 -13.88 -1.13 6.11
CA TYR A 65 -15.10 -1.74 5.62
C TYR A 65 -16.23 -0.72 5.40
N ALA A 66 -16.34 0.30 6.26
CA ALA A 66 -17.31 1.38 6.07
C ALA A 66 -17.00 2.20 4.80
N LEU A 67 -15.74 2.54 4.56
CA LEU A 67 -15.28 3.24 3.36
C LEU A 67 -15.55 2.41 2.10
N PHE A 68 -15.22 1.11 2.13
CA PHE A 68 -15.56 0.18 1.06
C PHE A 68 -17.07 0.26 0.73
N ARG A 69 -17.95 0.10 1.73
CA ARG A 69 -19.40 0.14 1.48
C ARG A 69 -19.85 1.50 0.95
N GLN A 70 -19.36 2.60 1.52
CA GLN A 70 -19.70 3.94 1.07
C GLN A 70 -19.31 4.18 -0.40
N HIS A 71 -18.12 3.73 -0.78
CA HIS A 71 -17.59 3.89 -2.13
C HIS A 71 -18.38 3.07 -3.15
N PHE A 72 -18.62 1.79 -2.86
CA PHE A 72 -19.21 0.88 -3.84
C PHE A 72 -20.74 0.85 -3.86
N SER A 73 -21.42 1.20 -2.76
CA SER A 73 -22.90 1.27 -2.74
C SER A 73 -23.47 2.49 -3.49
N LYS A 74 -22.66 3.51 -3.79
CA LYS A 74 -23.12 4.74 -4.48
C LYS A 74 -22.90 4.70 -6.00
N SER A 75 -22.06 3.79 -6.50
CA SER A 75 -21.60 3.78 -7.90
C SER A 75 -22.41 2.89 -8.84
N GLY A 76 -23.62 2.47 -8.43
CA GLY A 76 -24.68 1.91 -9.30
C GLY A 76 -24.44 0.52 -9.93
N ASN A 77 -23.22 -0.03 -9.93
CA ASN A 77 -22.89 -1.29 -10.61
C ASN A 77 -22.09 -2.29 -9.76
N TYR A 78 -22.04 -2.12 -8.43
CA TYR A 78 -21.24 -2.96 -7.52
C TYR A 78 -22.06 -3.72 -6.47
N ASP A 79 -23.39 -3.81 -6.62
CA ASP A 79 -24.27 -4.43 -5.62
C ASP A 79 -23.84 -5.86 -5.24
N CYS A 80 -23.40 -6.66 -6.23
CA CYS A 80 -22.93 -8.02 -5.98
C CYS A 80 -21.59 -8.06 -5.23
N LEU A 81 -20.67 -7.16 -5.56
CA LEU A 81 -19.39 -7.04 -4.84
C LEU A 81 -19.65 -6.61 -3.38
N VAL A 82 -20.57 -5.67 -3.18
CA VAL A 82 -20.99 -5.25 -1.83
C VAL A 82 -21.64 -6.41 -1.08
N ALA A 83 -22.50 -7.19 -1.73
CA ALA A 83 -23.15 -8.36 -1.13
C ALA A 83 -22.16 -9.48 -0.78
N GLU A 84 -21.20 -9.76 -1.67
CA GLU A 84 -20.13 -10.72 -1.43
C GLU A 84 -19.23 -10.28 -0.29
N GLN A 85 -18.78 -9.03 -0.29
CA GLN A 85 -17.94 -8.51 0.80
C GLN A 85 -18.70 -8.42 2.12
N LYS A 86 -20.02 -8.25 2.10
CA LYS A 86 -20.87 -8.40 3.30
C LYS A 86 -20.89 -9.84 3.80
N LYS A 87 -21.07 -10.83 2.93
CA LYS A 87 -20.98 -12.26 3.30
C LYS A 87 -19.60 -12.59 3.88
N ARG A 88 -18.54 -12.21 3.18
CA ARG A 88 -17.15 -12.40 3.62
C ARG A 88 -16.87 -11.72 4.96
N GLN A 89 -17.43 -10.53 5.20
CA GLN A 89 -17.29 -9.84 6.50
C GLN A 89 -17.91 -10.65 7.65
N PHE A 90 -19.07 -11.27 7.44
CA PHE A 90 -19.69 -12.14 8.45
C PHE A 90 -18.90 -13.43 8.68
N GLU A 91 -18.36 -14.04 7.62
CA GLU A 91 -17.50 -15.22 7.75
C GLU A 91 -16.22 -14.88 8.51
N TRP A 92 -15.62 -13.73 8.22
CA TRP A 92 -14.43 -13.26 8.92
C TRP A 92 -14.68 -13.04 10.42
N LEU A 93 -15.85 -12.54 10.82
CA LEU A 93 -16.19 -12.41 12.25
C LEU A 93 -16.13 -13.78 12.96
N LYS A 94 -16.61 -14.85 12.30
CA LYS A 94 -16.52 -16.21 12.83
C LYS A 94 -15.07 -16.71 12.90
N GLU A 95 -14.26 -16.42 11.88
CA GLU A 95 -12.82 -16.74 11.87
C GLU A 95 -12.09 -16.07 13.04
N ARG A 96 -12.35 -14.79 13.27
CA ARG A 96 -11.80 -14.03 14.40
C ARG A 96 -12.25 -14.61 15.73
N ASP A 97 -13.54 -14.90 15.87
CA ASP A 97 -14.11 -15.37 17.15
C ASP A 97 -13.65 -16.79 17.50
N ALA A 98 -13.30 -17.61 16.51
CA ALA A 98 -12.70 -18.92 16.72
C ALA A 98 -11.34 -18.86 17.44
N CYS A 99 -10.64 -17.72 17.44
CA CYS A 99 -9.38 -17.54 18.17
C CYS A 99 -9.54 -17.51 19.70
N GLY A 100 -10.77 -17.37 20.23
CA GLY A 100 -10.97 -17.19 21.67
C GLY A 100 -10.17 -15.99 22.20
N ALA A 101 -9.44 -16.16 23.31
CA ALA A 101 -8.63 -15.08 23.89
C ALA A 101 -7.19 -14.99 23.34
N ASP A 102 -6.83 -15.78 22.32
CA ASP A 102 -5.48 -15.76 21.74
C ASP A 102 -5.25 -14.47 20.94
N LYS A 103 -4.49 -13.55 21.54
CA LYS A 103 -4.18 -12.24 20.96
C LYS A 103 -3.44 -12.33 19.62
N ALA A 104 -2.52 -13.28 19.45
CA ALA A 104 -1.76 -13.42 18.22
C ALA A 104 -2.65 -13.94 17.08
N CYS A 105 -3.51 -14.92 17.37
CA CYS A 105 -4.51 -15.41 16.43
C CYS A 105 -5.48 -14.29 16.01
N ILE A 106 -6.00 -13.52 16.98
CA ILE A 106 -6.90 -12.40 16.71
C ILE A 106 -6.21 -11.35 15.83
N ALA A 107 -4.98 -10.97 16.16
CA ALA A 107 -4.19 -10.01 15.38
C ALA A 107 -3.99 -10.49 13.93
N ALA A 108 -3.66 -11.76 13.73
CA ALA A 108 -3.51 -12.35 12.40
C ALA A 108 -4.82 -12.38 11.61
N ALA A 109 -5.95 -12.67 12.27
CA ALA A 109 -7.27 -12.63 11.65
C ALA A 109 -7.64 -11.20 11.19
N TYR A 110 -7.36 -10.18 12.01
CA TYR A 110 -7.53 -8.77 11.63
C TYR A 110 -6.68 -8.40 10.43
N ASP A 111 -5.38 -8.70 10.49
CA ASP A 111 -4.42 -8.41 9.43
C ASP A 111 -4.85 -8.99 8.08
N LYS A 112 -5.27 -10.27 8.07
CA LYS A 112 -5.76 -10.95 6.87
C LYS A 112 -6.93 -10.21 6.24
N ARG A 113 -7.92 -9.80 7.05
CA ARG A 113 -9.12 -9.14 6.51
C ARG A 113 -8.88 -7.70 6.10
N GLN A 114 -8.02 -6.99 6.81
CA GLN A 114 -7.60 -5.65 6.42
C GLN A 114 -6.92 -5.67 5.05
N ASN A 115 -6.02 -6.62 4.79
CA ASN A 115 -5.39 -6.75 3.47
C ASN A 115 -6.42 -7.01 2.36
N GLN A 116 -7.40 -7.90 2.59
CA GLN A 116 -8.47 -8.16 1.64
C GLN A 116 -9.29 -6.90 1.31
N LEU A 117 -9.59 -6.07 2.32
CA LEU A 117 -10.35 -4.84 2.13
C LEU A 117 -9.53 -3.74 1.44
N ASP A 118 -8.25 -3.74 1.72
CA ASP A 118 -7.30 -2.77 1.23
C ASP A 118 -6.99 -2.93 -0.27
N LEU A 119 -7.17 -4.13 -0.83
CA LEU A 119 -7.20 -4.34 -2.29
C LEU A 119 -8.23 -3.44 -2.99
N PHE A 120 -9.32 -3.06 -2.30
CA PHE A 120 -10.38 -2.22 -2.86
C PHE A 120 -10.15 -0.72 -2.67
N THR A 121 -9.22 -0.30 -1.80
CA THR A 121 -8.90 1.11 -1.54
C THR A 121 -7.63 1.59 -2.24
N ARG A 122 -6.78 0.66 -2.71
CA ARG A 122 -5.48 0.94 -3.35
C ARG A 122 -5.48 0.91 -4.88
N ALA A 123 -6.66 1.01 -5.48
CA ALA A 123 -6.88 0.70 -6.88
C ALA A 123 -7.39 1.90 -7.69
N CYS A 124 -6.54 2.44 -8.57
CA CYS A 124 -7.03 2.93 -9.87
C CYS A 124 -7.06 1.71 -10.84
N PHE A 125 -7.82 0.65 -10.49
CA PHE A 125 -8.05 -0.48 -11.38
C PHE A 125 -9.35 -0.23 -12.18
N PRO A 126 -9.42 -0.59 -13.47
CA PRO A 126 -10.70 -0.88 -14.08
C PRO A 126 -11.23 -2.17 -13.43
N MET A 127 -12.11 -1.98 -12.44
CA MET A 127 -12.61 -3.02 -11.53
C MET A 127 -13.49 -4.10 -12.19
N ASP A 128 -13.61 -4.12 -13.52
CA ASP A 128 -14.36 -5.14 -14.27
C ASP A 128 -13.71 -6.53 -14.21
N SER A 129 -12.38 -6.62 -14.01
CA SER A 129 -11.70 -7.91 -13.85
C SER A 129 -11.90 -8.58 -12.48
N MET A 130 -12.47 -7.86 -11.51
CA MET A 130 -12.86 -8.39 -10.19
C MET A 130 -14.38 -8.49 -10.04
N ARG A 131 -15.15 -8.22 -11.10
CA ARG A 131 -16.61 -8.39 -11.10
C ARG A 131 -16.90 -9.90 -11.03
N PRO A 132 -17.45 -10.42 -9.92
CA PRO A 132 -18.05 -11.74 -9.97
C PRO A 132 -19.21 -11.63 -10.94
N GLU A 133 -19.31 -12.54 -11.90
CA GLU A 133 -20.51 -12.65 -12.74
C GLU A 133 -21.72 -12.86 -11.83
N CYS A 134 -22.56 -11.84 -11.70
CA CYS A 134 -23.79 -11.95 -10.94
C CYS A 134 -24.76 -12.86 -11.70
N LYS A 135 -24.78 -14.15 -11.39
CA LYS A 135 -25.97 -14.97 -11.65
C LYS A 135 -27.00 -14.59 -10.60
N LYS A 136 -27.76 -13.51 -10.84
CA LYS A 136 -29.03 -13.32 -10.14
C LYS A 136 -29.94 -14.44 -10.63
N ASP A 137 -30.16 -15.46 -9.80
CA ASP A 137 -31.23 -16.43 -10.02
C ASP A 137 -32.54 -15.62 -10.16
N ALA A 138 -33.03 -15.54 -11.39
CA ALA A 138 -34.26 -14.84 -11.70
C ALA A 138 -35.45 -15.63 -11.13
N PRO A 139 -36.46 -14.97 -10.54
CA PRO A 139 -37.76 -15.58 -10.39
C PRO A 139 -38.39 -15.77 -11.79
N THR A 140 -38.79 -17.02 -12.07
CA THR A 140 -39.76 -17.48 -13.09
C THR A 140 -40.89 -16.47 -13.36
N ALA A 141 -41.43 -16.17 -14.55
CA ALA A 141 -41.45 -16.73 -15.92
C ALA A 141 -42.04 -15.60 -16.85
N PRO A 142 -42.61 -15.84 -18.06
CA PRO A 142 -42.19 -16.65 -19.22
C PRO A 142 -42.04 -15.83 -20.55
N VAL A 143 -41.23 -16.36 -21.47
CA VAL A 143 -41.38 -16.42 -22.95
C VAL A 143 -41.54 -15.11 -23.75
N THR A 144 -40.48 -14.71 -24.48
CA THR A 144 -40.35 -14.84 -25.96
C THR A 144 -39.01 -14.25 -26.39
N SER A 145 -38.15 -15.03 -27.04
CA SER A 145 -37.09 -14.51 -27.92
C SER A 145 -37.75 -13.89 -29.18
N PRO A 146 -37.04 -13.02 -29.93
CA PRO A 146 -36.00 -13.51 -30.80
C PRO A 146 -34.64 -12.83 -30.60
N VAL A 147 -33.62 -13.65 -30.80
CA VAL A 147 -32.25 -13.26 -31.13
C VAL A 147 -32.28 -12.30 -32.32
N ALA A 148 -31.72 -11.12 -32.13
CA ALA A 148 -31.05 -10.37 -33.18
C ALA A 148 -29.81 -9.75 -32.56
N SER A 149 -28.66 -10.23 -33.03
CA SER A 149 -27.39 -9.53 -32.98
C SER A 149 -27.59 -8.09 -33.42
N ASP A 150 -27.24 -7.14 -32.56
CA ASP A 150 -26.54 -5.97 -33.05
C ASP A 150 -25.64 -5.41 -31.97
N ALA A 151 -24.43 -5.12 -32.42
CA ALA A 151 -23.43 -4.42 -31.66
C ALA A 151 -23.97 -3.05 -31.27
N SER A 152 -23.88 -2.73 -29.98
CA SER A 152 -23.65 -1.35 -29.57
C SER A 152 -22.81 -1.37 -28.30
N GLU A 153 -21.53 -1.05 -28.52
CA GLU A 153 -20.67 -0.38 -27.57
C GLU A 153 -21.45 0.62 -26.70
N THR A 154 -21.18 0.67 -25.40
CA THR A 154 -21.13 1.94 -24.68
C THR A 154 -20.23 1.84 -23.43
N SER A 155 -19.09 2.53 -23.57
CA SER A 155 -18.24 3.17 -22.56
C SER A 155 -17.64 2.34 -21.42
N ASN A 156 -16.54 1.65 -21.75
CA ASN A 156 -15.41 1.49 -20.85
C ASN A 156 -14.70 2.84 -20.76
N ALA A 157 -15.00 3.65 -19.74
CA ALA A 157 -14.37 4.97 -19.61
C ALA A 157 -12.88 4.78 -19.26
N GLN A 158 -12.02 4.92 -20.26
CA GLN A 158 -10.57 4.94 -20.10
C GLN A 158 -10.20 6.05 -19.10
N ASP A 159 -9.59 5.69 -17.97
CA ASP A 159 -9.11 6.67 -16.99
C ASP A 159 -7.88 7.40 -17.54
N CYS A 160 -8.13 8.48 -18.27
CA CYS A 160 -7.10 9.36 -18.84
C CYS A 160 -6.63 10.43 -17.84
N THR A 161 -6.94 10.30 -16.54
CA THR A 161 -6.53 11.29 -15.54
C THR A 161 -5.02 11.41 -15.52
N LYS A 162 -4.49 12.64 -15.56
CA LYS A 162 -3.06 12.89 -15.41
C LYS A 162 -2.67 12.74 -13.95
N SER A 163 -2.46 11.50 -13.53
CA SER A 163 -2.08 11.13 -12.16
C SER A 163 -0.98 10.06 -12.18
N TYR A 164 -0.41 9.80 -11.01
CA TYR A 164 0.45 8.64 -10.86
C TYR A 164 -0.41 7.37 -10.83
N LYS A 165 -0.13 6.48 -11.77
CA LYS A 165 -0.82 5.20 -11.96
C LYS A 165 0.22 4.09 -11.97
N TYR A 166 0.56 3.53 -10.82
CA TYR A 166 1.58 2.47 -10.76
C TYR A 166 1.11 1.29 -9.92
N ASP A 167 1.50 0.10 -10.35
CA ASP A 167 1.19 -1.16 -9.67
C ASP A 167 2.29 -1.47 -8.65
N VAL A 168 2.02 -1.15 -7.38
CA VAL A 168 2.91 -1.49 -6.26
C VAL A 168 3.08 -2.98 -6.03
N GLN A 169 2.12 -3.81 -6.47
CA GLN A 169 2.21 -5.27 -6.35
C GLN A 169 3.20 -5.85 -7.34
N PHE A 170 3.35 -5.22 -8.51
CA PHE A 170 4.40 -5.58 -9.45
C PHE A 170 5.77 -5.51 -8.77
N THR A 171 6.09 -4.39 -8.10
CA THR A 171 7.39 -4.27 -7.40
C THR A 171 7.50 -5.27 -6.25
N ALA A 172 6.47 -5.39 -5.40
CA ALA A 172 6.49 -6.32 -4.26
C ALA A 172 6.75 -7.78 -4.67
N LYS A 173 6.17 -8.21 -5.81
CA LYS A 173 6.35 -9.57 -6.36
C LYS A 173 7.82 -9.93 -6.64
N TYR A 174 8.65 -8.97 -7.03
CA TYR A 174 10.05 -9.21 -7.39
C TYR A 174 11.03 -8.91 -6.26
N GLU A 175 10.63 -8.13 -5.25
CA GLU A 175 11.44 -7.82 -4.07
C GLU A 175 11.46 -8.94 -3.01
N GLY A 176 10.57 -9.94 -3.14
CA GLY A 176 10.54 -11.11 -2.25
C GLY A 176 9.46 -11.06 -1.17
N GLY A 177 8.52 -10.12 -1.28
CA GLY A 177 7.39 -9.95 -0.36
C GLY A 177 7.62 -8.87 0.70
N LEU A 178 6.53 -8.45 1.32
CA LEU A 178 6.47 -7.67 2.56
C LEU A 178 7.11 -8.46 3.72
N VAL A 179 8.24 -7.95 4.21
CA VAL A 179 8.85 -8.42 5.46
C VAL A 179 8.64 -7.36 6.52
N LEU A 180 7.79 -7.67 7.50
CA LEU A 180 7.50 -6.76 8.63
C LEU A 180 8.65 -6.71 9.65
N GLU A 181 9.47 -7.76 9.70
CA GLU A 181 10.65 -7.83 10.55
C GLU A 181 11.89 -7.33 9.80
N GLY A 182 12.64 -6.43 10.43
CA GLY A 182 13.91 -5.96 9.89
C GLY A 182 14.88 -7.13 9.68
N HIS A 183 15.58 -7.10 8.55
CA HIS A 183 16.54 -8.14 8.20
C HIS A 183 17.70 -7.59 7.38
N VAL A 184 18.79 -8.35 7.26
CA VAL A 184 19.89 -7.99 6.36
C VAL A 184 19.88 -8.93 5.15
N PRO A 185 19.52 -8.43 3.94
CA PRO A 185 19.56 -9.21 2.72
C PRO A 185 20.94 -9.86 2.53
N GLY A 186 20.96 -11.16 2.21
CA GLY A 186 22.18 -11.94 2.08
C GLY A 186 22.51 -12.79 3.31
N TRP A 187 22.14 -12.36 4.53
CA TRP A 187 22.18 -13.23 5.72
C TRP A 187 20.87 -14.01 5.89
N TYR A 188 19.78 -13.42 5.43
CA TYR A 188 18.46 -14.04 5.38
C TYR A 188 17.92 -14.01 3.94
N ILE A 189 17.05 -14.96 3.63
CA ILE A 189 16.24 -15.01 2.41
C ILE A 189 14.79 -14.92 2.85
N ALA A 190 14.08 -13.89 2.38
CA ALA A 190 12.64 -13.82 2.44
C ALA A 190 12.06 -14.96 1.58
N LYS A 191 11.42 -15.96 2.22
CA LYS A 191 10.71 -17.04 1.52
C LYS A 191 9.20 -16.85 1.65
N PRO A 192 8.45 -16.79 0.54
CA PRO A 192 7.00 -16.75 0.58
C PRO A 192 6.43 -17.90 1.40
N ILE A 193 5.39 -17.63 2.19
CA ILE A 193 4.67 -18.66 2.97
C ILE A 193 3.80 -19.49 2.01
N LYS A 194 3.94 -20.82 2.06
CA LYS A 194 3.19 -21.73 1.18
C LYS A 194 1.75 -21.87 1.69
N GLY A 195 0.76 -21.54 0.86
CA GLY A 195 -0.67 -21.58 1.24
C GLY A 195 -1.23 -20.26 1.78
N ASP A 196 -0.44 -19.18 1.71
CA ASP A 196 -0.94 -17.81 1.79
C ASP A 196 -1.13 -17.31 0.35
N ASP A 197 -2.37 -17.05 -0.05
CA ASP A 197 -2.72 -16.58 -1.40
C ASP A 197 -2.22 -15.13 -1.65
N GLU A 198 -1.78 -14.45 -0.59
CA GLU A 198 -1.08 -13.17 -0.67
C GLU A 198 0.43 -13.40 -0.89
N ALA A 199 0.88 -13.18 -2.12
CA ALA A 199 2.29 -13.15 -2.55
C ALA A 199 3.17 -12.10 -1.83
N THR A 200 2.71 -11.57 -0.70
CA THR A 200 3.34 -10.53 0.10
C THR A 200 3.93 -11.04 1.41
N HIS A 201 3.55 -12.17 2.01
CA HIS A 201 4.23 -12.60 3.26
C HIS A 201 5.44 -13.48 3.03
N ALA A 202 6.57 -13.08 3.62
CA ALA A 202 7.77 -13.89 3.61
C ALA A 202 8.34 -14.11 5.01
N VAL A 203 8.78 -15.34 5.26
CA VAL A 203 9.55 -15.69 6.46
C VAL A 203 11.04 -15.65 6.15
N LEU A 204 11.83 -15.19 7.12
CA LEU A 204 13.28 -15.10 6.99
C LEU A 204 13.92 -16.48 7.19
N VAL A 205 14.63 -16.95 6.16
CA VAL A 205 15.43 -18.19 6.22
C VAL A 205 16.91 -17.85 6.13
N LYS A 206 17.70 -18.28 7.13
CA LYS A 206 19.15 -18.02 7.21
C LYS A 206 19.90 -18.58 5.99
N LYS A 207 20.82 -17.80 5.43
CA LYS A 207 21.66 -18.16 4.27
C LYS A 207 23.08 -18.53 4.71
N ILE A 208 23.67 -19.53 4.06
CA ILE A 208 24.97 -20.12 4.44
C ILE A 208 26.18 -19.27 3.93
N LYS A 209 26.00 -18.43 2.91
CA LYS A 209 27.06 -17.58 2.31
C LYS A 209 26.56 -16.15 2.04
N PRO A 210 26.78 -15.18 2.94
CA PRO A 210 26.26 -13.82 2.78
C PRO A 210 27.01 -13.01 1.72
N GLN A 211 26.26 -12.24 0.93
CA GLN A 211 26.80 -11.17 0.07
C GLN A 211 26.78 -9.88 0.92
N LEU A 212 27.92 -9.20 1.05
CA LEU A 212 28.20 -8.28 2.17
C LEU A 212 28.15 -6.80 1.78
N ILE A 213 26.99 -6.26 1.36
CA ILE A 213 26.86 -4.81 1.10
C ILE A 213 25.52 -4.19 1.52
N SER A 214 24.52 -4.98 1.90
CA SER A 214 23.20 -4.45 2.28
C SER A 214 23.14 -4.00 3.73
N GLY A 215 22.38 -2.95 4.00
CA GLY A 215 22.03 -2.51 5.34
C GLY A 215 20.87 -3.31 5.93
N VAL A 216 20.34 -2.84 7.05
CA VAL A 216 19.06 -3.33 7.58
C VAL A 216 17.95 -2.92 6.61
N THR A 217 17.12 -3.88 6.24
CA THR A 217 16.05 -3.75 5.27
C THR A 217 14.72 -4.12 5.92
N VAL A 218 13.70 -3.32 5.64
CA VAL A 218 12.32 -3.53 6.09
C VAL A 218 11.36 -3.48 4.90
N ASP A 219 10.09 -3.84 5.10
CA ASP A 219 9.04 -3.82 4.09
C ASP A 219 9.42 -4.64 2.84
N THR A 220 9.36 -4.05 1.64
CA THR A 220 9.56 -4.66 0.33
C THR A 220 10.91 -4.25 -0.25
N GLY A 221 11.96 -4.33 0.58
CA GLY A 221 13.33 -3.99 0.17
C GLY A 221 13.76 -2.56 0.52
N PHE A 222 13.12 -1.91 1.50
CA PHE A 222 13.51 -0.57 1.96
C PHE A 222 14.78 -0.64 2.80
N ASP A 223 15.94 -0.44 2.17
CA ASP A 223 17.26 -0.42 2.83
C ASP A 223 17.44 0.88 3.63
N LEU A 224 17.53 0.73 4.95
CA LEU A 224 17.63 1.82 5.92
C LEU A 224 18.99 2.50 5.91
N ALA A 225 20.07 1.78 5.56
CA ALA A 225 21.44 2.33 5.63
C ALA A 225 21.61 3.58 4.76
N TYR A 226 20.83 3.69 3.68
CA TYR A 226 20.89 4.83 2.74
C TYR A 226 19.75 5.83 2.93
N GLN A 227 19.09 5.81 4.09
CA GLN A 227 18.06 6.78 4.46
C GLN A 227 18.58 7.74 5.52
N LYS A 228 17.88 8.86 5.70
CA LYS A 228 18.10 9.80 6.79
C LYS A 228 16.81 9.96 7.57
N PRO A 229 16.84 9.96 8.93
CA PRO A 229 15.63 10.08 9.73
C PRO A 229 14.76 11.29 9.36
N GLY A 230 15.40 12.45 9.20
CA GLY A 230 14.71 13.68 8.79
C GLY A 230 14.08 13.60 7.40
N ASP A 231 14.75 12.93 6.46
CA ASP A 231 14.25 12.79 5.08
C ASP A 231 13.07 11.83 5.04
N LEU A 232 13.14 10.71 5.76
CA LEU A 232 12.01 9.78 5.91
C LEU A 232 10.82 10.49 6.55
N LYS A 233 11.02 11.15 7.70
CA LYS A 233 9.95 11.88 8.39
C LYS A 233 9.26 12.91 7.48
N ARG A 234 10.03 13.67 6.70
CA ARG A 234 9.45 14.66 5.75
C ARG A 234 8.68 13.96 4.63
N THR A 235 9.20 12.86 4.10
CA THR A 235 8.57 12.07 3.03
C THR A 235 7.22 11.51 3.49
N LEU A 236 7.18 10.85 4.65
CA LEU A 236 5.96 10.26 5.21
C LEU A 236 4.91 11.35 5.51
N ASN A 237 5.30 12.42 6.18
CA ASN A 237 4.38 13.52 6.48
C ASN A 237 3.87 14.23 5.22
N SER A 238 4.67 14.33 4.16
CA SER A 238 4.21 14.90 2.90
C SER A 238 3.14 14.05 2.25
N TYR A 239 3.32 12.73 2.25
CA TYR A 239 2.29 11.80 1.78
C TYR A 239 1.01 11.91 2.61
N ILE A 240 1.14 11.90 3.95
CA ILE A 240 -0.01 11.97 4.86
C ILE A 240 -0.85 13.24 4.66
N ARG A 241 -0.21 14.38 4.40
CA ARG A 241 -0.93 15.65 4.15
C ARG A 241 -1.82 15.59 2.91
N GLU A 242 -1.45 14.80 1.91
CA GLU A 242 -2.15 14.73 0.63
C GLU A 242 -3.16 13.59 0.58
N HIS A 243 -2.87 12.47 1.23
CA HIS A 243 -3.64 11.21 1.10
C HIS A 243 -4.25 10.70 2.41
N GLY A 244 -3.96 11.37 3.53
CA GLY A 244 -4.32 10.90 4.86
C GLY A 244 -3.30 9.91 5.46
N ASN A 245 -3.51 9.55 6.73
CA ASN A 245 -2.61 8.67 7.48
C ASN A 245 -3.14 7.22 7.51
N PRO A 246 -2.67 6.32 6.62
CA PRO A 246 -3.18 4.95 6.56
C PRO A 246 -2.88 4.23 7.88
N GLY A 247 -3.92 3.81 8.60
CA GLY A 247 -3.76 3.12 9.88
C GLY A 247 -3.37 4.01 11.07
N ASN A 248 -3.39 5.34 10.90
CA ASN A 248 -2.98 6.33 11.90
C ASN A 248 -1.58 6.05 12.46
N VAL A 249 -0.60 5.91 11.57
CA VAL A 249 0.80 5.65 11.93
C VAL A 249 1.36 6.80 12.74
N ASP A 250 1.98 6.49 13.88
CA ASP A 250 2.83 7.42 14.60
C ASP A 250 4.16 7.57 13.85
N VAL A 251 4.26 8.61 13.04
CA VAL A 251 5.45 8.88 12.22
C VAL A 251 6.69 9.13 13.09
N ASP A 252 6.51 9.76 14.25
CA ASP A 252 7.62 10.08 15.14
C ASP A 252 8.14 8.84 15.84
N GLY A 253 7.24 8.00 16.36
CA GLY A 253 7.56 6.68 16.90
C GLY A 253 8.24 5.78 15.87
N LEU A 254 7.67 5.66 14.66
CA LEU A 254 8.23 4.85 13.58
C LEU A 254 9.63 5.32 13.18
N VAL A 255 9.82 6.62 12.97
CA VAL A 255 11.15 7.16 12.59
C VAL A 255 12.14 6.96 13.73
N HIS A 256 11.73 7.14 14.99
CA HIS A 256 12.57 6.89 16.16
C HIS A 256 13.02 5.42 16.22
N GLU A 257 12.11 4.46 16.02
CA GLU A 257 12.43 3.02 16.01
C GLU A 257 13.43 2.66 14.90
N LEU A 258 13.28 3.23 13.71
CA LEU A 258 14.13 2.89 12.56
C LEU A 258 15.46 3.66 12.52
N SER A 259 15.54 4.82 13.19
CA SER A 259 16.72 5.71 13.15
C SER A 259 18.05 5.04 13.49
N PRO A 260 18.15 4.11 14.48
CA PRO A 260 19.41 3.43 14.80
C PRO A 260 20.02 2.64 13.64
N TYR A 261 19.22 2.32 12.62
CA TYR A 261 19.66 1.54 11.46
C TYR A 261 19.91 2.40 10.21
N MET A 262 19.74 3.73 10.30
CA MET A 262 19.91 4.69 9.21
C MET A 262 21.33 5.28 9.18
N ASP A 263 22.32 4.42 9.00
CA ASP A 263 23.74 4.76 8.89
C ASP A 263 24.33 4.07 7.66
N GLU A 264 24.90 4.84 6.74
CA GLU A 264 25.49 4.32 5.49
C GLU A 264 26.71 3.41 5.74
N HIS A 265 27.31 3.51 6.93
CA HIS A 265 28.38 2.62 7.38
C HIS A 265 27.85 1.36 8.09
N LEU A 266 26.53 1.26 8.33
CA LEU A 266 25.87 0.11 8.93
C LEU A 266 25.40 -0.88 7.85
N VAL A 267 26.36 -1.57 7.24
CA VAL A 267 26.12 -2.57 6.19
C VAL A 267 26.79 -3.91 6.48
N GLY A 268 26.35 -4.97 5.80
CA GLY A 268 26.98 -6.29 5.82
C GLY A 268 26.99 -6.93 7.21
N TRP A 269 28.17 -7.31 7.70
CA TRP A 269 28.31 -7.94 9.02
C TRP A 269 27.90 -6.99 10.14
N LYS A 270 28.24 -5.70 10.04
CA LYS A 270 27.95 -4.69 11.08
C LYS A 270 26.44 -4.57 11.26
N ALA A 271 25.69 -4.42 10.16
CA ALA A 271 24.23 -4.42 10.16
C ALA A 271 23.65 -5.68 10.81
N PHE A 272 24.16 -6.86 10.44
CA PHE A 272 23.65 -8.14 10.94
C PHE A 272 23.79 -8.29 12.46
N ASN A 273 24.89 -7.82 13.05
CA ASN A 273 25.07 -7.96 14.50
C ASN A 273 24.37 -6.87 15.29
N THR A 274 24.19 -5.68 14.70
CA THR A 274 23.39 -4.63 15.32
C THR A 274 21.92 -5.03 15.42
N ILE A 275 21.37 -5.69 14.41
CA ILE A 275 19.95 -6.04 14.37
C ILE A 275 19.61 -7.33 15.14
N LYS A 276 20.57 -8.24 15.30
CA LYS A 276 20.31 -9.57 15.87
C LYS A 276 19.76 -9.48 17.30
N GLY A 277 18.53 -9.95 17.50
CA GLY A 277 17.81 -9.90 18.78
C GLY A 277 17.17 -8.54 19.09
N ASN A 278 17.32 -7.58 18.20
CA ASN A 278 16.73 -6.24 18.23
C ASN A 278 16.15 -5.92 16.85
N GLU A 279 15.48 -6.88 16.21
CA GLU A 279 14.89 -6.69 14.90
C GLU A 279 13.71 -5.70 14.99
N PRO A 280 13.75 -4.55 14.28
CA PRO A 280 12.61 -3.63 14.26
C PRO A 280 11.42 -4.32 13.62
N ARG A 281 10.21 -4.04 14.11
CA ARG A 281 9.00 -4.74 13.68
C ARG A 281 7.94 -3.74 13.25
N LEU A 282 7.81 -3.60 11.95
CA LEU A 282 6.77 -2.79 11.36
C LEU A 282 5.40 -3.44 11.50
N THR A 283 4.41 -2.61 11.78
CA THR A 283 3.03 -2.91 11.42
C THR A 283 2.84 -2.82 9.91
N ARG A 284 1.77 -3.43 9.41
CA ARG A 284 1.39 -3.36 8.00
C ARG A 284 1.12 -1.94 7.53
N SER A 285 0.52 -1.12 8.39
CA SER A 285 0.22 0.27 8.10
C SER A 285 1.49 1.10 7.95
N GLU A 286 2.49 0.87 8.80
CA GLU A 286 3.80 1.52 8.70
C GLU A 286 4.54 1.09 7.43
N ALA A 287 4.63 -0.22 7.18
CA ALA A 287 5.25 -0.74 5.97
C ALA A 287 4.55 -0.19 4.71
N LYS A 288 3.21 -0.11 4.73
CA LYS A 288 2.48 0.47 3.62
C LYS A 288 2.77 1.96 3.45
N LEU A 289 2.73 2.73 4.53
CA LEU A 289 2.98 4.16 4.48
C LEU A 289 4.38 4.44 3.93
N ILE A 290 5.40 3.68 4.38
CA ILE A 290 6.76 3.75 3.85
C ILE A 290 6.76 3.48 2.34
N GLN A 291 6.10 2.41 1.90
CA GLN A 291 6.02 2.06 0.47
C GLN A 291 5.34 3.18 -0.33
N LEU A 292 4.11 3.58 0.01
CA LEU A 292 3.35 4.58 -0.75
C LEU A 292 4.07 5.93 -0.80
N ALA A 293 4.54 6.41 0.36
CA ALA A 293 5.19 7.70 0.46
C ALA A 293 6.48 7.73 -0.37
N ASN A 294 7.30 6.67 -0.31
CA ASN A 294 8.52 6.62 -1.11
C ASN A 294 8.24 6.54 -2.61
N PHE A 295 7.30 5.69 -3.03
CA PHE A 295 6.95 5.58 -4.45
C PHE A 295 6.45 6.92 -4.99
N GLU A 296 5.54 7.58 -4.30
CA GLU A 296 4.91 8.79 -4.80
C GLU A 296 5.77 10.05 -4.64
N LYS A 297 6.58 10.13 -3.58
CA LYS A 297 7.36 11.36 -3.27
C LYS A 297 8.82 11.29 -3.73
N LYS A 298 9.34 10.10 -4.06
CA LYS A 298 10.74 9.92 -4.45
C LYS A 298 10.87 9.31 -5.84
N TYR A 299 10.29 8.14 -6.08
CA TYR A 299 10.59 7.34 -7.27
C TYR A 299 9.75 7.76 -8.49
N ALA A 300 8.44 7.94 -8.36
CA ALA A 300 7.59 8.42 -9.44
C ALA A 300 7.97 9.85 -9.90
N PRO A 301 8.24 10.82 -9.01
CA PRO A 301 8.71 12.14 -9.43
C PRO A 301 10.07 12.11 -10.12
N ALA A 302 10.95 11.17 -9.77
CA ALA A 302 12.23 11.02 -10.47
C ALA A 302 12.03 10.45 -11.88
N ALA A 303 11.17 9.44 -12.03
CA ALA A 303 10.80 8.91 -13.34
C ALA A 303 10.13 9.97 -14.22
N GLU A 304 9.19 10.74 -13.67
CA GLU A 304 8.51 11.85 -14.33
C GLU A 304 9.51 12.91 -14.79
N ARG A 305 10.39 13.41 -13.90
CA ARG A 305 11.39 14.43 -14.28
C ARG A 305 12.30 13.98 -15.41
N ASN A 306 12.73 12.72 -15.40
CA ASN A 306 13.57 12.17 -16.45
C ASN A 306 12.79 12.08 -17.76
N PHE A 307 11.61 11.46 -17.73
CA PHE A 307 10.76 11.27 -18.89
C PHE A 307 10.34 12.59 -19.52
N ASP A 308 9.69 13.47 -18.76
CA ASP A 308 9.10 14.73 -19.27
C ASP A 308 10.16 15.69 -19.81
N ARG A 309 11.38 15.65 -19.28
CA ARG A 309 12.44 16.56 -19.71
C ARG A 309 13.13 16.13 -21.00
N TYR A 310 13.31 14.83 -21.20
CA TYR A 310 14.24 14.34 -22.21
C TYR A 310 13.61 13.44 -23.27
N ASN A 311 12.37 12.99 -23.07
CA ASN A 311 11.72 12.20 -24.09
C ASN A 311 11.45 13.03 -25.35
N THR A 312 11.55 12.37 -26.50
CA THR A 312 11.33 12.96 -27.83
C THR A 312 9.90 12.79 -28.33
N THR A 313 9.02 12.20 -27.51
CA THR A 313 7.60 12.02 -27.79
C THR A 313 6.81 13.24 -27.34
N SER A 314 5.54 13.34 -27.76
CA SER A 314 4.63 14.39 -27.29
C SER A 314 3.96 14.09 -25.95
N LEU A 315 4.25 12.93 -25.35
CA LEU A 315 3.62 12.46 -24.11
C LEU A 315 4.34 13.02 -22.88
N THR A 316 3.56 13.28 -21.84
CA THR A 316 4.04 13.45 -20.47
C THR A 316 3.90 12.15 -19.69
N TYR A 317 4.67 12.00 -18.60
CA TYR A 317 4.74 10.81 -17.77
C TYR A 317 3.36 10.41 -17.23
N LYS A 318 2.57 11.40 -16.81
CA LYS A 318 1.22 11.18 -16.27
C LYS A 318 0.18 10.82 -17.33
N GLU A 319 0.49 10.98 -18.61
CA GLU A 319 -0.33 10.50 -19.74
C GLU A 319 0.02 9.06 -20.13
N LEU A 320 1.12 8.51 -19.60
CA LEU A 320 1.49 7.11 -19.82
C LEU A 320 0.51 6.17 -19.12
N PRO A 321 0.19 5.01 -19.73
CA PRO A 321 -0.64 4.02 -19.09
C PRO A 321 0.06 3.41 -17.88
N SER A 322 -0.73 2.83 -16.98
CA SER A 322 -0.24 2.35 -15.68
C SER A 322 0.88 1.31 -15.81
N GLU A 323 0.82 0.47 -16.84
CA GLU A 323 1.87 -0.49 -17.18
C GLU A 323 3.22 0.19 -17.43
N VAL A 324 3.22 1.27 -18.22
CA VAL A 324 4.44 1.98 -18.61
C VAL A 324 4.96 2.79 -17.42
N GLN A 325 4.10 3.50 -16.70
CA GLN A 325 4.48 4.18 -15.46
C GLN A 325 5.12 3.21 -14.47
N THR A 326 4.52 2.03 -14.27
CA THR A 326 5.05 0.97 -13.40
C THR A 326 6.43 0.50 -13.85
N VAL A 327 6.65 0.26 -15.16
CA VAL A 327 7.98 -0.12 -15.69
C VAL A 327 9.02 0.95 -15.38
N LEU A 328 8.70 2.23 -15.58
CA LEU A 328 9.61 3.34 -15.33
C LEU A 328 9.92 3.49 -13.84
N VAL A 329 8.91 3.51 -12.96
CA VAL A 329 9.12 3.62 -11.49
C VAL A 329 9.87 2.42 -10.95
N ASP A 330 9.50 1.19 -11.35
CA ASP A 330 10.16 -0.03 -10.88
C ASP A 330 11.63 -0.08 -11.35
N PHE A 331 11.94 0.46 -12.53
CA PHE A 331 13.31 0.61 -13.00
C PHE A 331 14.09 1.61 -12.16
N VAL A 332 13.51 2.79 -11.88
CA VAL A 332 14.12 3.82 -11.02
C VAL A 332 14.33 3.31 -9.59
N TRP A 333 13.36 2.56 -9.05
CA TRP A 333 13.50 1.90 -7.76
C TRP A 333 14.68 0.92 -7.74
N ASN A 334 14.80 0.09 -8.78
CA ASN A 334 15.81 -0.96 -8.82
C ASN A 334 17.22 -0.46 -9.15
N TYR A 335 17.36 0.52 -10.04
CA TYR A 335 18.66 0.97 -10.55
C TYR A 335 19.05 2.38 -10.09
N GLY A 336 18.14 3.13 -9.46
CA GLY A 336 18.30 4.53 -9.08
C GLY A 336 17.80 5.51 -10.15
N PRO A 337 17.71 6.81 -9.80
CA PRO A 337 17.09 7.84 -10.65
C PRO A 337 18.01 8.45 -11.70
N ALA A 338 19.33 8.20 -11.67
CA ALA A 338 20.25 8.74 -12.67
C ALA A 338 19.95 8.16 -14.06
N ASP A 339 19.98 8.98 -15.11
CA ASP A 339 19.80 8.48 -16.48
C ASP A 339 21.10 8.07 -17.17
N GLU A 340 22.24 8.57 -16.68
CA GLU A 340 23.58 8.30 -17.23
C GLU A 340 23.80 8.81 -18.67
N ILE A 341 22.87 9.64 -19.16
CA ILE A 341 22.91 10.35 -20.44
C ILE A 341 23.17 11.82 -20.16
N HIS A 342 22.34 12.43 -19.32
CA HIS A 342 22.42 13.83 -18.94
C HIS A 342 23.06 14.03 -17.56
N SER A 343 23.05 13.00 -16.71
CA SER A 343 23.87 12.94 -15.50
C SER A 343 25.12 12.09 -15.77
N ILE A 344 26.24 12.70 -16.15
CA ILE A 344 27.47 11.93 -16.44
C ILE A 344 28.13 11.51 -15.12
N SER A 345 28.07 10.22 -14.77
CA SER A 345 28.97 9.63 -13.77
C SER A 345 30.27 9.18 -14.44
N ASN A 346 31.43 9.61 -13.91
CA ASN A 346 32.77 9.32 -14.43
C ASN A 346 33.22 7.86 -14.15
N GLY A 347 32.48 6.86 -14.64
CA GLY A 347 32.91 5.46 -14.52
C GLY A 347 31.96 4.47 -15.20
N ALA A 348 32.46 3.74 -16.20
CA ALA A 348 31.74 2.67 -16.87
C ALA A 348 31.52 1.46 -15.93
N ARG A 349 30.46 1.51 -15.11
CA ARG A 349 29.96 0.35 -14.35
C ARG A 349 28.80 -0.30 -15.12
N LYS A 350 28.57 -1.61 -14.95
CA LYS A 350 27.46 -2.35 -15.60
C LYS A 350 26.09 -1.70 -15.34
N ALA A 351 25.85 -1.20 -14.13
CA ALA A 351 24.60 -0.49 -13.80
C ALA A 351 24.46 0.86 -14.54
N THR A 352 25.57 1.55 -14.80
CA THR A 352 25.61 2.77 -15.60
C THR A 352 25.20 2.51 -17.05
N ILE A 353 25.68 1.41 -17.64
CA ILE A 353 25.30 0.98 -18.99
C ILE A 353 23.82 0.59 -19.04
N THR A 354 23.34 -0.20 -18.07
CA THR A 354 21.92 -0.58 -17.97
C THR A 354 21.00 0.64 -17.93
N ARG A 355 21.31 1.65 -17.09
CA ARG A 355 20.52 2.89 -16.99
C ARG A 355 20.55 3.69 -18.28
N ARG A 356 21.74 3.89 -18.86
CA ARG A 356 21.91 4.59 -20.13
C ARG A 356 21.08 3.96 -21.25
N ASN A 357 21.20 2.65 -21.43
CA ASN A 357 20.49 1.93 -22.49
C ASN A 357 18.97 2.01 -22.29
N PHE A 358 18.49 1.76 -21.07
CA PHE A 358 17.07 1.86 -20.75
C PHE A 358 16.51 3.25 -21.05
N TRP A 359 17.14 4.30 -20.53
CA TRP A 359 16.65 5.66 -20.69
C TRP A 359 16.79 6.17 -22.13
N SER A 360 17.82 5.77 -22.88
CA SER A 360 17.94 6.09 -24.31
C SER A 360 16.75 5.51 -25.09
N MET A 361 16.42 4.23 -24.90
CA MET A 361 15.27 3.62 -25.56
C MET A 361 13.94 4.27 -25.14
N VAL A 362 13.79 4.63 -23.86
CA VAL A 362 12.61 5.35 -23.35
C VAL A 362 12.49 6.74 -23.98
N TYR A 363 13.56 7.52 -24.01
CA TYR A 363 13.55 8.88 -24.53
C TYR A 363 13.36 8.91 -26.05
N GLU A 364 13.91 7.95 -26.77
CA GLU A 364 13.73 7.80 -28.23
C GLU A 364 12.37 7.16 -28.61
N GLY A 365 11.55 6.77 -27.62
CA GLY A 365 10.25 6.14 -27.87
C GLY A 365 10.34 4.74 -28.50
N LYS A 366 11.47 4.04 -28.33
CA LYS A 366 11.74 2.69 -28.84
C LYS A 366 11.06 1.61 -27.99
N TRP A 367 9.75 1.74 -27.80
CA TRP A 367 8.98 0.92 -26.86
C TRP A 367 8.93 -0.56 -27.24
N GLU A 368 8.82 -0.86 -28.54
CA GLU A 368 8.85 -2.22 -29.09
C GLU A 368 10.18 -2.92 -28.81
N GLU A 369 11.29 -2.26 -29.15
CA GLU A 369 12.65 -2.75 -28.90
C GLU A 369 12.90 -2.93 -27.39
N LEU A 370 12.42 -2.00 -26.57
CA LEU A 370 12.58 -2.05 -25.12
C LEU A 370 11.81 -3.22 -24.52
N ALA A 371 10.56 -3.45 -24.95
CA ALA A 371 9.77 -4.59 -24.51
C ALA A 371 10.48 -5.90 -24.85
N ASP A 372 10.98 -6.03 -26.07
CA ASP A 372 11.73 -7.19 -26.54
C ASP A 372 13.00 -7.44 -25.73
N ALA A 373 13.81 -6.40 -25.52
CA ALA A 373 15.04 -6.50 -24.74
C ALA A 373 14.74 -6.92 -23.29
N LEU A 374 13.67 -6.41 -22.69
CA LEU A 374 13.25 -6.75 -21.34
C LEU A 374 12.74 -8.20 -21.24
N GLU A 375 11.88 -8.65 -22.17
CA GLU A 375 11.33 -10.01 -22.21
C GLU A 375 12.39 -11.08 -22.49
N LYS A 376 13.37 -10.75 -23.33
CA LYS A 376 14.53 -11.61 -23.58
C LYS A 376 15.53 -11.54 -22.41
N ALA A 377 15.42 -10.51 -21.56
CA ALA A 377 16.44 -10.11 -20.61
C ALA A 377 17.80 -10.02 -21.31
N ASP A 378 17.85 -9.27 -22.41
CA ASP A 378 19.02 -9.18 -23.29
C ASP A 378 20.24 -8.67 -22.50
N LYS A 379 21.35 -9.43 -22.54
CA LYS A 379 22.59 -9.09 -21.82
C LYS A 379 23.37 -7.96 -22.50
N SER A 380 23.17 -7.72 -23.80
CA SER A 380 23.78 -6.61 -24.52
C SER A 380 23.17 -5.27 -24.10
N VAL A 381 21.86 -5.28 -23.82
CA VAL A 381 21.12 -4.10 -23.35
C VAL A 381 21.21 -3.95 -21.83
N PHE A 382 21.05 -5.05 -21.09
CA PHE A 382 21.04 -5.10 -19.62
C PHE A 382 22.19 -5.96 -19.07
N PRO A 383 23.44 -5.46 -19.14
CA PRO A 383 24.60 -6.22 -18.71
C PRO A 383 24.56 -6.54 -17.22
N ARG A 384 24.85 -7.80 -16.89
CA ARG A 384 24.82 -8.34 -15.54
C ARG A 384 25.87 -9.44 -15.35
N THR A 385 26.11 -9.83 -14.11
CA THR A 385 27.00 -10.96 -13.76
C THR A 385 26.21 -12.26 -13.66
N ASP A 386 26.87 -13.41 -13.75
CA ASP A 386 26.20 -14.71 -13.60
C ASP A 386 25.51 -14.86 -12.23
N LYS A 387 26.07 -14.25 -11.19
CA LYS A 387 25.47 -14.20 -9.85
C LYS A 387 24.14 -13.44 -9.81
N GLN A 388 23.93 -12.49 -10.72
CA GLN A 388 22.71 -11.69 -10.83
C GLN A 388 21.68 -12.33 -11.78
N GLU A 389 22.08 -13.32 -12.60
CA GLU A 389 21.34 -13.79 -13.77
C GLU A 389 19.90 -14.19 -13.44
N ALA A 390 19.68 -15.05 -12.44
CA ALA A 390 18.36 -15.63 -12.21
C ALA A 390 17.32 -14.64 -11.67
N SER A 391 17.65 -13.81 -10.68
CA SER A 391 16.71 -12.87 -10.06
C SER A 391 16.48 -11.63 -10.93
N TYR A 392 17.55 -11.04 -11.48
CA TYR A 392 17.45 -9.84 -12.33
C TYR A 392 16.74 -10.15 -13.64
N SER A 393 17.04 -11.28 -14.29
CA SER A 393 16.34 -11.65 -15.52
C SER A 393 14.85 -11.82 -15.28
N ARG A 394 14.45 -12.44 -14.17
CA ARG A 394 13.02 -12.63 -13.87
C ARG A 394 12.26 -11.30 -13.77
N ARG A 395 12.84 -10.29 -13.13
CA ARG A 395 12.25 -8.95 -13.00
C ARG A 395 12.24 -8.20 -14.34
N LEU A 396 13.33 -8.27 -15.11
CA LEU A 396 13.39 -7.70 -16.47
C LEU A 396 12.28 -8.29 -17.36
N ARG A 397 12.11 -9.63 -17.36
CA ARG A 397 11.03 -10.28 -18.11
C ARG A 397 9.64 -9.83 -17.64
N GLY A 398 9.49 -9.60 -16.34
CA GLY A 398 8.27 -9.02 -15.77
C GLY A 398 7.94 -7.66 -16.37
N ARG A 399 8.94 -6.76 -16.42
CA ARG A 399 8.79 -5.41 -16.98
C ARG A 399 8.46 -5.48 -18.47
N GLY A 400 9.13 -6.37 -19.20
CA GLY A 400 8.89 -6.59 -20.62
C GLY A 400 7.45 -7.00 -20.90
N LYS A 401 6.91 -7.98 -20.16
CA LYS A 401 5.50 -8.41 -20.27
C LYS A 401 4.51 -7.29 -19.95
N LEU A 402 4.84 -6.44 -18.98
CA LEU A 402 4.00 -5.31 -18.61
C LEU A 402 3.97 -4.26 -19.72
N LEU A 403 5.14 -3.89 -20.26
CA LEU A 403 5.24 -2.99 -21.41
C LEU A 403 4.56 -3.57 -22.66
N ARG A 404 4.77 -4.85 -22.95
CA ARG A 404 4.13 -5.59 -24.05
C ARG A 404 2.59 -5.56 -23.94
N ARG A 405 2.04 -5.60 -22.73
CA ARG A 405 0.59 -5.45 -22.52
C ARG A 405 0.09 -4.07 -22.95
N ALA A 406 0.81 -3.00 -22.63
CA ALA A 406 0.45 -1.65 -23.09
C ALA A 406 0.48 -1.55 -24.63
N LEU A 407 1.56 -2.07 -25.23
CA LEU A 407 1.75 -2.12 -26.69
C LEU A 407 0.62 -2.88 -27.40
N ASN A 408 0.25 -4.07 -26.88
CA ASN A 408 -0.81 -4.89 -27.46
C ASN A 408 -2.20 -4.23 -27.41
N ARG A 409 -2.43 -3.29 -26.49
CA ARG A 409 -3.67 -2.50 -26.46
C ARG A 409 -3.65 -1.29 -27.40
N GLY A 410 -2.53 -1.05 -28.09
CA GLY A 410 -2.38 -0.01 -29.11
C GLY A 410 -1.74 1.29 -28.63
N TRP A 411 -1.19 1.33 -27.41
CA TRP A 411 -0.31 2.43 -27.00
C TRP A 411 1.07 2.26 -27.67
N PRO A 412 1.77 3.34 -28.09
CA PRO A 412 1.40 4.76 -28.01
C PRO A 412 0.59 5.28 -29.22
N GLN A 413 0.36 4.48 -30.27
CA GLN A 413 -0.19 4.98 -31.55
C GLN A 413 -1.67 5.36 -31.48
N LYS A 414 -2.45 4.72 -30.60
CA LYS A 414 -3.83 5.10 -30.32
C LYS A 414 -3.87 6.13 -29.18
N ALA A 415 -3.94 7.41 -29.55
CA ALA A 415 -4.23 8.50 -28.62
C ALA A 415 -5.57 8.20 -27.92
N GLY A 416 -5.51 7.80 -26.64
CA GLY A 416 -6.69 7.35 -25.89
C GLY A 416 -6.54 6.00 -25.19
N VAL A 417 -5.40 5.30 -25.31
CA VAL A 417 -5.08 4.13 -24.46
C VAL A 417 -4.22 4.61 -23.28
N CYS A 418 -4.78 5.48 -22.45
CA CYS A 418 -4.14 6.06 -21.26
C CYS A 418 -4.27 5.20 -20.00
#